data_AF-A0A537PNG4-F1
#
_entry.id   AF-A0A537PNG4-F1
#
_cell.length_a   1.000
_cell.length_b   1.000
_cell.length_c   1.000
_cell.angle_alpha   90.00
_cell.angle_beta   90.00
_cell.angle_gamma   90.00
#
_symmetry.space_group_name_H-M   'P 1'
#
loop_
_entity.id
_entity.type
_entity.pdbx_description
1 polymer ?
#
loop_
_entity_poly.entity_id
_entity_poly.type
_entity_poly.pdbx_seq_one_letter_code
_entity_poly.pdbx_strand_id
1 'polypeptide(L)' 'SPIDYLDFASPESGLGGKIGLDATGKLPPETRREWGRPIRMAEEIVAEVTSKWASYGLPGSGKPIWK' A
#
# COMPACT_ATOMS: atom_id res chain seq x y z
N SER A 1 -15.65 1.55 21.76
CA SER A 1 -15.49 0.14 21.29
C SER A 1 -14.38 -0.52 22.11
N PRO A 2 -14.38 -1.84 22.31
CA PRO A 2 -13.32 -2.50 23.06
C PRO A 2 -11.94 -2.26 22.44
N ILE A 3 -10.97 -1.81 23.23
CA ILE A 3 -9.58 -1.53 22.85
C ILE A 3 -8.66 -2.18 23.90
N ASP A 4 -7.37 -2.29 23.62
CA ASP A 4 -6.40 -2.80 24.58
C ASP A 4 -6.37 -1.93 25.85
N TYR A 5 -6.39 -2.56 27.03
CA TYR A 5 -6.22 -1.88 28.32
C TYR A 5 -4.85 -1.19 28.43
N LEU A 6 -3.85 -1.65 27.67
CA LEU A 6 -2.51 -1.07 27.62
C LEU A 6 -2.39 0.11 26.64
N ASP A 7 -3.45 0.46 25.91
CA ASP A 7 -3.46 1.62 25.01
C ASP A 7 -3.66 2.92 25.80
N PHE A 8 -2.55 3.59 26.14
CA PHE A 8 -2.55 4.88 26.83
C PHE A 8 -3.01 6.06 25.95
N ALA A 9 -3.20 5.84 24.64
CA ALA A 9 -3.81 6.83 23.75
C ALA A 9 -5.34 6.74 23.77
N SER A 10 -5.92 5.73 24.43
CA SER A 10 -7.36 5.62 24.63
C SER A 10 -7.85 6.65 25.67
N PRO A 11 -9.06 7.23 25.46
CA PRO A 11 -9.62 8.20 26.40
C PRO A 11 -9.95 7.57 27.76
N GLU A 12 -10.32 6.29 27.76
CA GLU A 12 -10.61 5.49 28.95
C GLU A 12 -10.05 4.08 28.74
N SER A 13 -9.54 3.48 29.80
CA SER A 13 -8.90 2.18 29.67
C SER A 13 -9.87 1.09 29.20
N GLY A 14 -9.46 0.34 28.18
CA GLY A 14 -10.30 -0.68 27.54
C GLY A 14 -11.37 -0.11 26.59
N LEU A 15 -11.47 1.21 26.44
CA LEU A 15 -12.51 1.86 25.64
C LEU A 15 -11.92 2.91 24.68
N GLY A 16 -12.03 2.64 23.38
CA GLY A 16 -11.54 3.56 22.35
C GLY A 16 -12.34 3.51 21.05
N GLY A 17 -12.00 4.42 20.14
CA GLY A 17 -12.50 4.45 18.77
C GLY A 17 -11.79 3.43 17.87
N LYS A 18 -12.38 3.16 16.71
CA LYS A 18 -11.72 2.47 15.59
C LYS A 18 -11.88 3.34 14.36
N ILE A 19 -10.84 3.40 13.55
CA ILE A 19 -10.86 4.17 12.30
C ILE A 19 -10.81 3.18 11.14
N GLY A 20 -11.78 3.27 10.24
CA GLY A 20 -11.76 2.64 8.93
C GLY A 20 -11.29 3.65 7.90
N LEU A 21 -10.16 3.40 7.25
CA LEU A 21 -9.67 4.19 6.12
C LEU A 21 -9.84 3.36 4.86
N ASP A 22 -10.71 3.82 3.97
CA ASP A 22 -10.92 3.17 2.67
C ASP A 22 -10.07 3.85 1.58
N ALA A 23 -8.85 3.34 1.41
CA ALA A 23 -7.87 3.81 0.43
C ALA A 23 -7.98 3.12 -0.95
N THR A 24 -9.10 2.47 -1.26
CA THR A 24 -9.34 1.89 -2.59
C THR A 24 -9.59 2.95 -3.66
N GLY A 25 -9.32 2.60 -4.91
CA GLY A 25 -9.78 3.40 -6.05
C GLY A 25 -11.31 3.42 -6.09
N LYS A 26 -11.90 4.60 -6.28
CA LYS A 26 -13.36 4.76 -6.19
C LYS A 26 -14.04 4.52 -7.53
N LEU A 27 -15.11 3.72 -7.50
CA LEU A 27 -15.92 3.37 -8.66
C LEU A 27 -17.23 4.17 -8.65
N PRO A 28 -17.91 4.37 -9.78
CA PRO A 28 -19.29 4.87 -9.76
C PRO A 28 -20.20 3.88 -8.99
N PRO A 29 -21.07 4.33 -8.07
CA PRO A 29 -21.47 5.72 -7.78
C PRO A 29 -20.73 6.39 -6.60
N GLU A 30 -19.67 5.79 -6.05
CA GLU A 30 -18.89 6.33 -4.91
C GLU A 30 -18.29 7.71 -5.21
N THR A 31 -18.01 7.98 -6.48
CA THR A 31 -17.56 9.29 -6.96
C THR A 31 -18.17 9.64 -8.30
N ARG A 32 -18.35 10.95 -8.55
CA ARG A 32 -18.70 11.52 -9.86
C ARG A 32 -17.49 12.12 -10.58
N ARG A 33 -16.32 12.14 -9.93
CA ARG A 33 -15.07 12.65 -10.50
C ARG A 33 -14.40 11.56 -11.31
N GLU A 34 -13.67 11.95 -12.34
CA GLU A 34 -12.71 11.03 -12.97
C GLU A 34 -11.66 10.60 -11.96
N TRP A 35 -11.40 9.29 -11.90
CA TRP A 35 -10.36 8.73 -11.06
C TRP A 35 -9.05 8.63 -11.85
N GLY A 36 -7.93 8.88 -11.15
CA GLY A 36 -6.60 8.77 -11.74
C GLY A 36 -6.31 7.33 -12.19
N ARG A 37 -5.56 7.19 -13.29
CA ARG A 37 -5.05 5.89 -13.74
C ARG A 37 -3.73 5.59 -13.03
N PRO A 38 -3.57 4.45 -12.34
CA PRO A 38 -2.30 4.06 -11.77
C PRO A 38 -1.22 3.94 -12.85
N ILE A 39 -0.01 4.42 -12.54
CA ILE A 39 1.16 4.18 -13.39
C ILE A 39 1.64 2.75 -13.13
N ARG A 40 1.91 1.99 -14.19
CA ARG A 40 2.50 0.64 -14.12
C ARG A 40 3.66 0.54 -15.10
N MET A 41 4.74 -0.12 -14.67
CA MET A 41 5.89 -0.40 -15.53
C MET A 41 5.56 -1.52 -16.52
N ALA A 42 6.15 -1.47 -17.71
CA ALA A 42 5.99 -2.53 -18.70
C ALA A 42 6.66 -3.82 -18.20
N GLU A 43 5.99 -4.97 -18.36
CA GLU A 43 6.43 -6.26 -17.81
C GLU A 43 7.80 -6.68 -18.36
N GLU A 44 8.08 -6.36 -19.63
CA GLU A 44 9.36 -6.61 -20.29
C GLU A 44 10.51 -5.83 -19.63
N ILE A 45 10.26 -4.60 -19.20
CA ILE A 45 11.26 -3.76 -18.52
C ILE A 45 11.50 -4.29 -17.11
N VAL A 46 10.43 -4.68 -16.40
CA VAL A 46 10.55 -5.32 -15.08
C VAL A 46 11.41 -6.58 -15.19
N ALA A 47 11.11 -7.45 -16.15
CA ALA A 47 11.86 -8.69 -16.37
C ALA A 47 13.33 -8.44 -16.72
N GLU A 48 13.61 -7.47 -17.62
CA GLU A 48 14.97 -7.13 -18.01
C GLU A 48 15.79 -6.64 -16.80
N VAL A 49 15.28 -5.65 -16.06
CA VAL A 49 15.96 -5.07 -14.91
C VAL A 49 16.15 -6.11 -13.80
N THR A 50 15.12 -6.91 -13.52
CA THR A 50 15.22 -8.00 -12.53
C THR A 50 16.30 -9.01 -12.89
N SER A 51 16.41 -9.40 -14.17
CA SER A 51 17.43 -10.36 -14.62
C SER A 51 18.87 -9.83 -14.48
N LYS A 52 19.05 -8.51 -14.65
CA LYS A 52 20.37 -7.85 -14.61
C LYS A 52 20.72 -7.30 -13.22
N TRP A 53 19.81 -7.35 -12.25
CA TRP A 53 20.00 -6.64 -10.98
C TRP A 53 21.31 -6.99 -10.27
N ALA A 54 21.66 -8.28 -10.22
CA ALA A 54 22.90 -8.73 -9.58
C ALA A 54 24.17 -8.21 -10.28
N SER A 55 24.13 -7.97 -11.59
CA SER A 55 25.30 -7.46 -12.33
C SER A 55 25.50 -5.96 -12.17
N TYR A 56 24.48 -5.22 -11.71
CA TYR A 56 24.59 -3.78 -11.49
C TYR A 56 25.35 -3.40 -10.22
N GLY A 57 25.61 -4.35 -9.31
CA GLY A 57 26.32 -4.08 -8.06
C GLY A 57 25.55 -3.13 -7.11
N LEU A 58 24.23 -3.03 -7.27
CA LEU A 58 23.36 -2.18 -6.45
C LEU A 58 22.87 -2.93 -5.20
N PRO A 59 22.64 -2.22 -4.08
CA PRO A 59 22.08 -2.83 -2.87
C PRO A 59 20.63 -3.32 -3.08
N GLY A 60 20.23 -4.32 -2.31
CA GLY A 60 18.88 -4.89 -2.32
C GLY A 60 18.78 -6.23 -3.06
N SER A 61 17.65 -6.92 -2.90
CA SER A 61 17.45 -8.28 -3.40
C SER A 61 17.10 -8.37 -4.89
N GLY A 62 16.92 -7.24 -5.58
CA GLY A 62 16.46 -7.21 -6.97
C GLY A 62 15.05 -7.73 -7.21
N LYS A 63 14.31 -8.01 -6.12
CA LYS A 63 12.95 -8.50 -6.21
C LYS A 63 12.04 -7.40 -6.77
N PRO A 64 11.32 -7.66 -7.87
CA PRO A 64 10.40 -6.67 -8.41
C PRO A 64 9.28 -6.38 -7.41
N ILE A 65 8.88 -5.10 -7.34
CA ILE A 65 7.73 -4.65 -6.53
C ILE A 65 6.39 -4.87 -7.25
N TRP A 66 6.45 -5.11 -8.56
CA TRP A 66 5.30 -5.40 -9.41
C TRP A 66 5.01 -6.90 -9.37
N LYS A 67 3.74 -7.25 -9.19
CA LYS A 67 3.19 -8.61 -9.28
C LYS A 67 2.22 -8.70 -10.45
#